data_AF-A0A2J6TA22-F1
#
_entry.id   AF-A0A2J6TA22-F1
#
_cell.length_a   1.000
_cell.length_b   1.000
_cell.length_c   1.000
_cell.angle_alpha   90.00
_cell.angle_beta   90.00
_cell.angle_gamma   90.00
#
_symmetry.space_group_name_H-M   'P 1'
#
loop_
_entity.id
_entity.type
_entity.pdbx_description
1 polymer ?
#
loop_
_entity_poly.entity_id
_entity_poly.type
_entity_poly.pdbx_seq_one_letter_code
_entity_poly.pdbx_strand_id
1 'polypeptide(L)'
;MGQARCNESYLESYGRLGEAENVLRSVIQAAVNLGVNYVEATVAKIAFDASGTCLGVETTAGDIFTSKHTVLCAGARTAELIAESAPENTELQVNGRMTAAAAIMCAFRVPENKLHKFKNAPIIVSPMGSTPGESIPPGELGLVKCTHKLSFTHKVYHEASKQTISVPPKRVTQSTWSQDVPEGLKNEVEILRGKIYGSWIESLKPEYNRMYWFVIPSNSHAFSESC
;
A
#
# COMPACT_ATOMS: atom_id res chain seq x y z
N MET A 1 -40.64 -15.88 -7.55
CA MET A 1 -39.41 -15.91 -6.75
C MET A 1 -38.26 -16.27 -7.67
N GLY A 2 -37.52 -15.28 -8.16
CA GLY A 2 -36.35 -15.50 -9.02
C GLY A 2 -35.08 -15.50 -8.19
N GLN A 3 -34.40 -16.64 -8.12
CA GLN A 3 -33.11 -16.79 -7.48
C GLN A 3 -32.05 -16.21 -8.43
N ALA A 4 -31.46 -15.06 -8.09
CA ALA A 4 -30.34 -14.51 -8.83
C ALA A 4 -29.13 -15.45 -8.65
N ARG A 5 -28.69 -16.11 -9.72
CA ARG A 5 -27.43 -16.86 -9.75
C ARG A 5 -26.29 -15.85 -9.73
N CYS A 6 -25.45 -15.90 -8.70
CA CYS A 6 -24.15 -15.25 -8.73
C CYS A 6 -23.31 -15.98 -9.78
N ASN A 7 -23.04 -15.34 -10.92
CA ASN A 7 -22.11 -15.87 -11.91
C ASN A 7 -20.69 -15.69 -11.35
N GLU A 8 -20.11 -16.75 -10.80
CA GLU A 8 -18.67 -16.81 -10.50
C GLU A 8 -17.92 -16.88 -11.83
N SER A 9 -17.17 -15.83 -12.15
CA SER A 9 -16.25 -15.84 -13.29
C SER A 9 -14.88 -16.31 -12.82
N TYR A 10 -14.44 -17.46 -13.31
CA TYR A 10 -13.09 -17.95 -13.11
C TYR A 10 -12.20 -17.40 -14.23
N LEU A 11 -11.29 -16.48 -13.89
CA LEU A 11 -10.24 -16.03 -14.79
C LEU A 11 -8.98 -16.83 -14.47
N GLU A 12 -8.66 -17.82 -15.31
CA GLU A 12 -7.33 -18.44 -15.34
C GLU A 12 -6.32 -17.43 -15.86
N SER A 13 -5.83 -16.56 -14.99
CA SER A 13 -4.64 -15.76 -15.27
C SER A 13 -3.41 -16.59 -14.91
N TYR A 14 -2.50 -16.79 -15.88
CA TYR A 14 -1.15 -17.35 -15.66
C TYR A 14 -0.24 -16.38 -14.88
N GLY A 15 -0.80 -15.49 -14.06
CA GLY A 15 -0.06 -14.54 -13.24
C GLY A 15 0.54 -15.26 -12.04
N ARG A 16 1.81 -15.68 -12.16
CA ARG A 16 2.63 -15.97 -10.98
C ARG A 16 2.90 -14.65 -10.28
N LEU A 17 2.35 -14.44 -9.08
CA LEU A 17 2.80 -13.34 -8.25
C LEU A 17 4.22 -13.64 -7.76
N GLY A 18 5.14 -12.77 -8.15
CA GLY A 18 6.50 -12.76 -7.64
C GLY A 18 6.53 -12.24 -6.21
N GLU A 19 7.55 -12.66 -5.48
CA GLU A 19 7.92 -12.05 -4.21
C GLU A 19 8.33 -10.60 -4.47
N ALA A 20 7.37 -9.68 -4.39
CA ALA A 20 7.55 -8.27 -4.76
C ALA A 20 8.77 -7.63 -4.09
N GLU A 21 9.08 -8.05 -2.86
CA GLU A 21 10.31 -7.67 -2.16
C GLU A 21 11.57 -8.10 -2.92
N ASN A 22 11.68 -9.38 -3.28
CA ASN A 22 12.86 -9.91 -3.98
C ASN A 22 12.98 -9.36 -5.40
N VAL A 23 11.85 -9.15 -6.09
CA VAL A 23 11.83 -8.48 -7.39
C VAL A 23 12.34 -7.05 -7.25
N LEU A 24 11.85 -6.29 -6.27
CA LEU A 24 12.30 -4.91 -6.04
C LEU A 24 13.80 -4.85 -5.70
N ARG A 25 14.28 -5.72 -4.81
CA ARG A 25 15.72 -5.83 -4.48
C ARG A 25 16.56 -6.13 -5.72
N SER A 26 16.10 -7.05 -6.56
CA SER A 26 16.79 -7.43 -7.80
C SER A 26 16.85 -6.26 -8.79
N VAL A 27 15.77 -5.50 -8.94
CA VAL A 27 15.73 -4.31 -9.81
C VAL A 27 16.64 -3.21 -9.30
N ILE A 28 16.64 -2.94 -7.98
CA ILE A 28 17.57 -1.96 -7.37
C ILE A 28 19.01 -2.38 -7.64
N GLN A 29 19.36 -3.64 -7.41
CA GLN A 29 20.71 -4.13 -7.64
C GLN A 29 21.12 -4.04 -9.12
N ALA A 30 20.21 -4.36 -10.04
CA ALA A 30 20.46 -4.21 -11.47
C ALA A 30 20.73 -2.75 -11.86
N ALA A 31 19.98 -1.80 -11.30
CA ALA A 31 20.20 -0.37 -11.53
C ALA A 31 21.55 0.10 -10.98
N VAL A 32 21.93 -0.34 -9.77
CA VAL A 32 23.24 -0.04 -9.17
C VAL A 32 24.38 -0.59 -10.03
N ASN A 33 24.25 -1.83 -10.52
CA ASN A 33 25.24 -2.44 -11.42
C ASN A 33 25.41 -1.67 -12.74
N LEU A 34 24.38 -0.94 -13.18
CA LEU A 34 24.41 -0.06 -14.36
C LEU A 34 24.93 1.36 -14.04
N GLY A 35 25.34 1.63 -12.79
CA GLY A 35 25.96 2.89 -12.37
C GLY A 35 25.04 3.85 -11.63
N VAL A 36 23.83 3.45 -11.24
CA VAL A 36 22.99 4.27 -10.36
C VAL A 36 23.62 4.36 -8.97
N ASN A 37 23.85 5.58 -8.48
CA ASN A 37 24.24 5.81 -7.10
C ASN A 37 23.01 5.72 -6.18
N TYR A 38 22.87 4.59 -5.49
CA TYR A 38 21.80 4.39 -4.52
C TYR A 38 22.19 4.98 -3.16
N VAL A 39 21.38 5.93 -2.67
CA VAL A 39 21.57 6.58 -1.37
C VAL A 39 20.34 6.32 -0.51
N GLU A 40 20.54 5.70 0.64
CA GLU A 40 19.50 5.53 1.65
C GLU A 40 19.45 6.77 2.56
N ALA A 41 18.44 7.61 2.38
CA ALA A 41 18.23 8.80 3.18
C ALA A 41 16.73 9.18 3.25
N THR A 42 16.35 9.90 4.30
CA THR A 42 15.00 10.49 4.42
C THR A 42 15.01 11.90 3.87
N VAL A 43 14.24 12.14 2.82
CA VAL A 43 14.04 13.48 2.25
C VAL A 43 13.07 14.27 3.13
N ALA A 44 13.46 15.48 3.53
CA ALA A 44 12.63 16.40 4.30
C ALA A 44 11.79 17.29 3.38
N LYS A 45 12.41 17.84 2.32
CA LYS A 45 11.75 18.73 1.36
C LYS A 45 12.50 18.80 0.02
N ILE A 46 11.83 19.29 -1.00
CA ILE A 46 12.39 19.72 -2.28
C ILE A 46 13.07 21.07 -2.07
N ALA A 47 14.28 21.23 -2.58
CA ALA A 47 15.01 22.49 -2.51
C ALA A 47 14.71 23.34 -3.76
N PHE A 48 14.44 24.63 -3.55
CA PHE A 48 14.22 25.61 -4.61
C PHE A 48 15.21 26.75 -4.49
N ASP A 49 15.60 27.34 -5.62
CA ASP A 49 16.34 28.60 -5.62
C ASP A 49 15.41 29.81 -5.44
N ALA A 50 15.99 31.01 -5.41
CA ALA A 50 15.25 32.26 -5.24
C ALA A 50 14.25 32.55 -6.39
N SER A 51 14.42 31.91 -7.55
CA SER A 51 13.48 32.01 -8.68
C SER A 51 12.34 31.00 -8.62
N GLY A 52 12.37 30.08 -7.65
CA GLY A 52 11.43 28.96 -7.56
C GLY A 52 11.79 27.75 -8.42
N THR A 53 13.01 27.72 -8.99
CA THR A 53 13.49 26.57 -9.77
C THR A 53 13.92 25.45 -8.83
N CYS A 54 13.51 24.21 -9.12
CA CYS A 54 13.91 23.04 -8.33
C CYS A 54 15.41 22.78 -8.47
N LEU A 55 16.12 22.82 -7.34
CA LEU A 55 17.56 22.51 -7.25
C LEU A 55 17.81 21.03 -6.97
N GLY A 56 16.85 20.33 -6.37
CA GLY A 56 17.05 18.98 -5.86
C GLY A 56 16.24 18.71 -4.59
N VAL A 57 16.83 17.97 -3.65
CA VAL A 57 16.18 17.61 -2.38
C VAL A 57 17.10 17.85 -1.18
N GLU A 58 16.50 18.24 -0.06
CA GLU A 58 17.16 18.37 1.24
C GLU A 58 16.74 17.19 2.14
N THR A 59 17.71 16.53 2.77
CA THR A 59 17.46 15.42 3.70
C THR A 59 17.15 15.92 5.11
N THR A 60 16.60 15.05 5.95
CA THR A 60 16.43 15.35 7.38
C THR A 60 17.76 15.52 8.13
N ALA A 61 18.89 15.11 7.53
CA ALA A 61 20.23 15.34 8.07
C ALA A 61 20.81 16.70 7.64
N GLY A 62 20.13 17.45 6.76
CA GLY A 62 20.57 18.73 6.23
C GLY A 62 21.42 18.64 4.95
N ASP A 63 21.63 17.43 4.41
CA ASP A 63 22.34 17.26 3.14
C ASP A 63 21.46 17.73 1.98
N ILE A 64 22.07 18.41 1.01
CA ILE A 64 21.39 18.84 -0.21
C ILE A 64 21.94 18.05 -1.39
N PHE A 65 21.07 17.24 -2.01
CA PHE A 65 21.36 16.54 -3.26
C PHE A 65 20.84 17.38 -4.41
N THR A 66 21.75 17.98 -5.19
CA THR A 66 21.38 18.81 -6.34
C THR A 66 21.29 18.00 -7.63
N SER A 67 20.39 18.41 -8.53
CA SER A 67 20.24 17.77 -9.83
C SER A 67 19.65 18.74 -10.86
N LYS A 68 19.82 18.42 -12.15
CA LYS A 68 19.13 19.16 -13.23
C LYS A 68 17.64 18.83 -13.31
N HIS A 69 17.27 17.62 -12.88
CA HIS A 69 15.91 17.11 -12.93
C HIS A 69 15.64 16.25 -11.70
N THR A 70 14.60 16.60 -10.94
CA THR A 70 14.15 15.84 -9.78
C THR A 70 12.84 15.13 -10.13
N VAL A 71 12.84 13.80 -10.04
CA VAL A 71 11.63 12.98 -10.22
C VAL A 71 11.16 12.50 -8.85
N LEU A 72 9.95 12.89 -8.46
CA LEU A 72 9.37 12.49 -7.18
C LEU A 72 8.60 11.18 -7.31
N CYS A 73 9.10 10.12 -6.67
CA CYS A 73 8.47 8.80 -6.62
C CYS A 73 8.18 8.36 -5.16
N ALA A 74 7.75 9.28 -4.30
CA ALA A 74 7.58 9.04 -2.86
C ALA A 74 6.25 8.38 -2.46
N GLY A 75 5.52 7.79 -3.42
CA GLY A 75 4.26 7.08 -3.17
C GLY A 75 3.26 7.89 -2.36
N ALA A 76 2.70 7.28 -1.31
CA ALA A 76 1.70 7.90 -0.44
C ALA A 76 2.16 9.14 0.34
N ARG A 77 3.48 9.40 0.42
CA ARG A 77 4.04 10.62 1.05
C ARG A 77 4.26 11.78 0.08
N THR A 78 3.99 11.60 -1.21
CA THR A 78 4.20 12.64 -2.23
C THR A 78 3.48 13.95 -1.89
N ALA A 79 2.23 13.90 -1.44
CA ALA A 79 1.46 15.08 -1.06
C ALA A 79 2.04 15.80 0.16
N GLU A 80 2.44 15.04 1.19
CA GLU A 80 3.12 15.57 2.39
C GLU A 80 4.40 16.28 2.00
N LEU A 81 5.25 15.64 1.18
CA LEU A 81 6.52 16.22 0.77
C LEU A 81 6.33 17.53 0.01
N ILE A 82 5.37 17.59 -0.93
CA ILE A 82 5.08 18.82 -1.67
C ILE A 82 4.58 19.93 -0.73
N ALA A 83 3.73 19.59 0.23
CA ALA A 83 3.20 20.53 1.21
C ALA A 83 4.30 21.11 2.12
N GLU A 84 5.24 20.27 2.57
CA GLU A 84 6.40 20.68 3.37
C GLU A 84 7.41 21.51 2.55
N SER A 85 7.48 21.28 1.23
CA SER A 85 8.49 21.92 0.37
C SER A 85 8.11 23.31 -0.12
N ALA A 86 6.83 23.52 -0.45
CA ALA A 86 6.36 24.80 -1.00
C ALA A 86 4.91 25.08 -0.56
N PRO A 87 4.66 25.25 0.75
CA PRO A 87 3.31 25.30 1.32
C PRO A 87 2.41 26.37 0.68
N GLU A 88 3.00 27.50 0.30
CA GLU A 88 2.30 28.65 -0.30
C GLU A 88 2.16 28.55 -1.84
N ASN A 89 2.87 27.61 -2.48
CA ASN A 89 2.83 27.45 -3.94
C ASN A 89 1.68 26.53 -4.34
N THR A 90 0.50 27.11 -4.51
CA THR A 90 -0.74 26.40 -4.85
C THR A 90 -0.66 25.65 -6.18
N GLU A 91 0.17 26.07 -7.14
CA GLU A 91 0.34 25.37 -8.42
C GLU A 91 1.08 24.04 -8.25
N LEU A 92 2.03 23.99 -7.30
CA LEU A 92 2.76 22.76 -6.99
C LEU A 92 1.91 21.80 -6.14
N GLN A 93 1.08 22.33 -5.23
CA GLN A 93 0.26 21.53 -4.32
C GLN A 93 -0.63 20.51 -5.03
N VAL A 94 -0.74 19.31 -4.49
CA VAL A 94 -1.50 18.20 -5.10
C VAL A 94 -2.94 18.60 -5.45
N ASN A 95 -3.60 19.43 -4.63
CA ASN A 95 -4.94 19.98 -4.88
C ASN A 95 -5.96 18.94 -5.36
N GLY A 96 -6.02 17.81 -4.66
CA GLY A 96 -6.97 16.74 -4.95
C GLY A 96 -6.59 15.80 -6.09
N ARG A 97 -5.54 16.08 -6.90
CA ARG A 97 -5.08 15.21 -8.01
C ARG A 97 -4.77 13.77 -7.58
N MET A 98 -4.40 13.60 -6.31
CA MET A 98 -4.18 12.30 -5.70
C MET A 98 -4.50 12.30 -4.22
N THR A 99 -4.85 11.13 -3.68
CA THR A 99 -5.11 10.92 -2.26
C THR A 99 -4.35 9.69 -1.78
N ALA A 100 -3.58 9.83 -0.70
CA ALA A 100 -3.02 8.66 -0.02
C ALA A 100 -4.16 7.87 0.63
N ALA A 101 -4.17 6.56 0.40
CA ALA A 101 -5.10 5.64 1.03
C ALA A 101 -4.32 4.43 1.56
N ALA A 102 -4.95 3.68 2.44
CA ALA A 102 -4.44 2.41 2.90
C ALA A 102 -5.53 1.35 2.87
N ALA A 103 -5.09 0.10 2.82
CA ALA A 103 -5.92 -1.04 3.14
C ALA A 103 -5.15 -2.01 4.03
N ILE A 104 -5.90 -2.88 4.70
CA ILE A 104 -5.35 -3.84 5.65
C ILE A 104 -4.92 -5.11 4.91
N MET A 105 -3.74 -5.61 5.27
CA MET A 105 -3.24 -6.91 4.84
C MET A 105 -2.82 -7.72 6.07
N CYS A 106 -3.28 -8.96 6.12
CA CYS A 106 -2.89 -9.91 7.16
C CYS A 106 -2.30 -11.17 6.53
N ALA A 107 -1.29 -11.73 7.19
CA ALA A 107 -0.68 -13.00 6.80
C ALA A 107 -0.97 -14.07 7.86
N PHE A 108 -1.38 -15.25 7.40
CA PHE A 108 -1.78 -16.38 8.24
C PHE A 108 -0.89 -17.58 7.93
N ARG A 109 -0.28 -18.16 8.97
CA ARG A 109 0.54 -19.36 8.82
C ARG A 109 -0.32 -20.59 8.67
N VAL A 110 -0.28 -21.17 7.48
CA VAL A 110 -0.97 -22.42 7.20
C VAL A 110 -0.26 -23.55 7.95
N PRO A 111 -0.98 -24.36 8.75
CA PRO A 111 -0.40 -25.53 9.37
C PRO A 111 0.21 -26.47 8.33
N GLU A 112 1.37 -27.05 8.62
CA GLU A 112 2.12 -27.87 7.67
C GLU A 112 1.28 -29.01 7.06
N ASN A 113 0.48 -29.68 7.90
CA ASN A 113 -0.43 -30.73 7.48
C ASN A 113 -1.57 -30.26 6.54
N LYS A 114 -1.80 -28.94 6.42
CA LYS A 114 -2.79 -28.35 5.52
C LYS A 114 -2.18 -27.68 4.29
N LEU A 115 -0.86 -27.51 4.21
CA LEU A 115 -0.19 -26.85 3.07
C LEU A 115 -0.51 -27.50 1.72
N HIS A 116 -0.63 -28.83 1.69
CA HIS A 116 -0.97 -29.58 0.48
C HIS A 116 -2.28 -29.12 -0.18
N LYS A 117 -3.24 -28.61 0.62
CA LYS A 117 -4.53 -28.10 0.13
C LYS A 117 -4.37 -26.84 -0.73
N PHE A 118 -3.26 -26.13 -0.57
CA PHE A 118 -2.99 -24.86 -1.25
C PHE A 118 -2.05 -24.98 -2.45
N LYS A 119 -1.56 -26.18 -2.78
CA LYS A 119 -0.53 -26.40 -3.82
C LYS A 119 -0.87 -25.75 -5.17
N ASN A 120 -2.15 -25.76 -5.54
CA ASN A 120 -2.67 -25.16 -6.77
C ASN A 120 -3.75 -24.10 -6.48
N ALA A 121 -3.79 -23.56 -5.26
CA ALA A 121 -4.79 -22.55 -4.93
C ALA A 121 -4.54 -21.30 -5.79
N PRO A 122 -5.57 -20.75 -6.46
CA PRO A 122 -5.40 -19.52 -7.22
C PRO A 122 -5.33 -18.33 -6.26
N ILE A 123 -4.94 -17.18 -6.81
CA ILE A 123 -5.29 -15.90 -6.20
C ILE A 123 -6.80 -15.77 -6.26
N ILE A 124 -7.42 -15.47 -5.14
CA ILE A 124 -8.87 -15.32 -5.05
C ILE A 124 -9.15 -13.83 -4.95
N VAL A 125 -9.95 -13.28 -5.86
CA VAL A 125 -10.46 -11.91 -5.79
C VAL A 125 -11.97 -12.00 -5.68
N SER A 126 -12.51 -11.56 -4.55
CA SER A 126 -13.94 -11.42 -4.29
C SER A 126 -14.27 -9.92 -4.34
N PRO A 127 -14.55 -9.34 -5.52
CA PRO A 127 -14.68 -7.89 -5.66
C PRO A 127 -15.98 -7.32 -5.07
N MET A 128 -16.98 -8.17 -4.80
CA MET A 128 -18.34 -7.80 -4.38
C MET A 128 -18.77 -8.58 -3.12
N GLY A 129 -19.85 -8.12 -2.48
CA GLY A 129 -20.48 -8.72 -1.31
C GLY A 129 -20.14 -7.99 0.00
N SER A 130 -20.57 -8.54 1.14
CA SER A 130 -20.43 -7.92 2.47
C SER A 130 -18.98 -7.84 2.99
N THR A 131 -18.05 -8.53 2.34
CA THR A 131 -16.62 -8.52 2.70
C THR A 131 -15.82 -8.70 1.41
N PRO A 132 -15.67 -7.63 0.60
CA PRO A 132 -14.88 -7.70 -0.63
C PRO A 132 -13.40 -7.76 -0.28
N GLY A 133 -12.63 -8.54 -1.02
CA GLY A 133 -11.22 -8.72 -0.70
C GLY A 133 -10.52 -9.68 -1.62
N GLU A 134 -9.25 -9.90 -1.32
CA GLU A 134 -8.39 -10.77 -2.09
C GLU A 134 -7.56 -11.66 -1.16
N SER A 135 -7.11 -12.79 -1.72
CA SER A 135 -6.17 -13.67 -1.06
C SER A 135 -5.11 -14.17 -2.03
N ILE A 136 -3.87 -14.17 -1.55
CA ILE A 136 -2.71 -14.76 -2.20
C ILE A 136 -2.40 -16.07 -1.46
N PRO A 137 -2.32 -17.21 -2.18
CA PRO A 137 -2.01 -18.50 -1.59
C PRO A 137 -0.62 -18.50 -0.93
N PRO A 138 -0.33 -19.47 -0.04
CA PRO A 138 0.95 -19.53 0.64
C PRO A 138 2.09 -19.86 -0.33
N GLY A 139 3.14 -19.06 -0.25
CA GLY A 139 4.44 -19.35 -0.88
C GLY A 139 5.30 -20.28 -0.02
N GLU A 140 6.61 -20.24 -0.23
CA GLU A 140 7.58 -21.10 0.47
C GLU A 140 7.56 -20.95 2.00
N LEU A 141 7.21 -19.76 2.49
CA LEU A 141 7.08 -19.47 3.93
C LEU A 141 5.80 -20.02 4.57
N GLY A 142 4.88 -20.62 3.79
CA GLY A 142 3.63 -21.17 4.30
C GLY A 142 2.61 -20.10 4.76
N LEU A 143 2.77 -18.85 4.31
CA LEU A 143 1.91 -17.72 4.71
C LEU A 143 0.89 -17.36 3.63
N VAL A 144 -0.40 -17.60 3.90
CA VAL A 144 -1.51 -17.03 3.10
C VAL A 144 -1.63 -15.55 3.43
N LYS A 145 -1.75 -14.69 2.42
CA LYS A 145 -1.97 -13.26 2.61
C LYS A 145 -3.39 -12.90 2.19
N CYS A 146 -4.15 -12.26 3.07
CA CYS A 146 -5.48 -11.76 2.75
C CYS A 146 -5.53 -10.24 2.91
N THR A 147 -6.31 -9.58 2.06
CA THR A 147 -6.52 -8.14 2.09
C THR A 147 -7.99 -7.82 1.94
N HIS A 148 -8.53 -6.99 2.84
CA HIS A 148 -9.86 -6.43 2.70
C HIS A 148 -9.81 -5.25 1.72
N LYS A 149 -10.74 -5.20 0.77
CA LYS A 149 -10.70 -4.23 -0.34
C LYS A 149 -11.14 -2.82 0.10
N LEU A 150 -11.75 -2.68 1.27
CA LEU A 150 -12.15 -1.37 1.78
C LEU A 150 -10.91 -0.54 2.13
N SER A 151 -10.74 0.55 1.39
CA SER A 151 -9.63 1.48 1.59
C SER A 151 -10.05 2.61 2.52
N PHE A 152 -9.11 3.11 3.32
CA PHE A 152 -9.34 4.22 4.24
C PHE A 152 -8.28 5.30 4.05
N THR A 153 -8.58 6.50 4.54
CA THR A 153 -7.68 7.66 4.51
C THR A 153 -7.29 8.07 5.92
N HIS A 154 -6.15 8.74 6.07
CA HIS A 154 -5.72 9.34 7.33
C HIS A 154 -5.49 10.82 7.08
N LYS A 155 -6.59 11.57 7.15
CA LYS A 155 -6.62 13.01 6.88
C LYS A 155 -6.05 13.77 8.06
N VAL A 156 -5.04 14.58 7.79
CA VAL A 156 -4.42 15.50 8.75
C VAL A 156 -4.50 16.91 8.20
N TYR A 157 -4.71 17.89 9.06
CA TYR A 157 -4.56 19.29 8.69
C TYR A 157 -3.08 19.65 8.70
N HIS A 158 -2.57 20.15 7.59
CA HIS A 158 -1.19 20.60 7.45
C HIS A 158 -1.14 22.12 7.61
N GLU A 159 -0.63 22.57 8.74
CA GLU A 159 -0.67 23.98 9.17
C GLU A 159 -0.02 24.94 8.16
N ALA A 160 1.14 24.59 7.61
CA ALA A 160 1.89 25.51 6.76
C ALA A 160 1.19 25.74 5.41
N SER A 161 0.66 24.69 4.78
CA SER A 161 -0.08 24.84 3.50
C SER A 161 -1.56 25.14 3.69
N LYS A 162 -2.06 25.06 4.93
CA LYS A 162 -3.48 25.21 5.30
C LYS A 162 -4.42 24.23 4.58
N GLN A 163 -3.91 23.04 4.25
CA GLN A 163 -4.67 22.01 3.54
C GLN A 163 -4.92 20.78 4.42
N THR A 164 -6.04 20.11 4.20
CA THR A 164 -6.26 18.76 4.72
C THR A 164 -5.72 17.74 3.72
N ILE A 165 -4.66 17.03 4.09
CA ILE A 165 -4.01 16.02 3.25
C ILE A 165 -4.13 14.64 3.91
N SER A 166 -4.32 13.60 3.10
CA SER A 166 -4.21 12.22 3.60
C SER A 166 -2.75 11.79 3.54
N VAL A 167 -2.20 11.28 4.65
CA VAL A 167 -0.80 10.86 4.75
C VAL A 167 -0.65 9.59 5.59
N PRO A 168 0.34 8.72 5.31
CA PRO A 168 0.68 7.63 6.20
C PRO A 168 1.03 8.14 7.60
N PRO A 169 0.68 7.42 8.68
CA PRO A 169 1.10 7.79 10.03
C PRO A 169 2.61 7.96 10.13
N LYS A 170 3.06 8.92 10.96
CA LYS A 170 4.49 9.12 11.23
C LYS A 170 5.11 7.95 12.00
N ARG A 171 4.30 7.15 12.71
CA ARG A 171 4.74 5.95 13.43
C ARG A 171 5.11 4.85 12.44
N VAL A 172 6.38 4.44 12.45
CA VAL A 172 6.90 3.37 11.59
C VAL A 172 6.14 2.06 11.78
N THR A 173 5.72 1.77 13.02
CA THR A 173 4.90 0.58 13.37
C THR A 173 3.59 0.50 12.60
N GLN A 174 3.10 1.59 12.03
CA GLN A 174 1.84 1.63 11.27
C GLN A 174 2.06 1.66 9.74
N SER A 175 3.32 1.62 9.30
CA SER A 175 3.72 1.58 7.88
C SER A 175 4.54 0.32 7.52
N THR A 176 4.68 -0.61 8.47
CA THR A 176 5.41 -1.88 8.31
C THR A 176 4.59 -3.06 8.85
N TRP A 177 5.12 -4.28 8.75
CA TRP A 177 4.55 -5.44 9.43
C TRP A 177 4.62 -5.26 10.95
N SER A 178 3.46 -5.23 11.60
CA SER A 178 3.32 -4.84 12.99
C SER A 178 2.01 -5.32 13.59
N GLN A 179 1.94 -5.36 14.92
CA GLN A 179 0.69 -5.61 15.65
C GLN A 179 -0.09 -4.32 15.96
N ASP A 180 0.54 -3.16 15.72
CA ASP A 180 -0.04 -1.82 15.85
C ASP A 180 -0.96 -1.49 14.66
N VAL A 181 -2.01 -2.30 14.52
CA VAL A 181 -3.11 -2.12 13.57
C VAL A 181 -4.40 -2.16 14.37
N PRO A 182 -5.37 -1.26 14.11
CA PRO A 182 -6.68 -1.29 14.76
C PRO A 182 -7.35 -2.66 14.66
N GLU A 183 -7.88 -3.16 15.77
CA GLU A 183 -8.44 -4.52 15.85
C GLU A 183 -9.61 -4.74 14.88
N GLY A 184 -10.43 -3.70 14.66
CA GLY A 184 -11.52 -3.75 13.68
C GLY A 184 -11.04 -4.12 12.27
N LEU A 185 -9.91 -3.57 11.83
CA LEU A 185 -9.33 -3.89 10.51
C LEU A 185 -8.82 -5.32 10.45
N LYS A 186 -8.24 -5.85 11.54
CA LYS A 186 -7.82 -7.26 11.60
C LYS A 186 -9.04 -8.18 11.50
N ASN A 187 -10.11 -7.86 12.21
CA ASN A 187 -11.35 -8.63 12.20
C ASN A 187 -11.97 -8.72 10.79
N GLU A 188 -11.94 -7.64 10.01
CA GLU A 188 -12.41 -7.65 8.62
C GLU A 188 -11.65 -8.68 7.76
N VAL A 189 -10.33 -8.76 7.91
CA VAL A 189 -9.52 -9.73 7.16
C VAL A 189 -9.72 -11.16 7.68
N GLU A 190 -9.97 -11.35 8.97
CA GLU A 190 -10.33 -12.67 9.52
C GLU A 190 -11.66 -13.17 8.96
N ILE A 191 -12.68 -12.30 8.88
CA ILE A 191 -13.98 -12.62 8.27
C ILE A 191 -13.78 -13.00 6.80
N LEU A 192 -13.00 -12.21 6.05
CA LEU A 192 -12.66 -12.50 4.66
C LEU A 192 -11.98 -13.86 4.51
N ARG A 193 -10.95 -14.12 5.32
CA ARG A 193 -10.22 -15.39 5.30
C ARG A 193 -11.17 -16.57 5.59
N GLY A 194 -12.08 -16.41 6.55
CA GLY A 194 -13.13 -17.39 6.85
C GLY A 194 -14.04 -17.65 5.67
N LYS A 195 -14.50 -16.60 4.99
CA LYS A 195 -15.31 -16.69 3.77
C LYS A 195 -14.59 -17.41 2.63
N ILE A 196 -13.30 -17.12 2.42
CA ILE A 196 -12.52 -17.68 1.30
C ILE A 196 -12.16 -19.16 1.53
N TYR A 197 -11.71 -19.51 2.74
CA TYR A 197 -11.09 -20.81 2.99
C TYR A 197 -11.86 -21.72 3.94
N GLY A 198 -12.87 -21.21 4.64
CA GLY A 198 -13.66 -21.96 5.61
C GLY A 198 -12.79 -22.77 6.57
N SER A 199 -13.22 -23.99 6.85
CA SER A 199 -12.58 -24.93 7.79
C SER A 199 -11.11 -25.26 7.51
N TRP A 200 -10.57 -24.88 6.34
CA TRP A 200 -9.15 -25.05 6.08
C TRP A 200 -8.32 -24.20 7.02
N ILE A 201 -8.70 -22.94 7.23
CA ILE A 201 -7.96 -22.01 8.10
C ILE A 201 -8.83 -21.06 8.93
N GLU A 202 -10.15 -21.34 9.09
CA GLU A 202 -11.12 -20.49 9.81
C GLU A 202 -10.76 -20.06 11.23
N SER A 203 -9.95 -20.83 11.94
CA SER A 203 -9.56 -20.52 13.31
C SER A 203 -8.24 -19.76 13.40
N LEU A 204 -7.54 -19.54 12.28
CA LEU A 204 -6.23 -18.90 12.30
C LEU A 204 -6.35 -17.39 12.57
N LYS A 205 -5.55 -16.96 13.53
CA LYS A 205 -5.24 -15.56 13.80
C LYS A 205 -4.08 -15.09 12.91
N PRO A 206 -4.03 -13.81 12.56
CA PRO A 206 -2.96 -13.28 11.73
C PRO A 206 -1.64 -13.27 12.51
N GLU A 207 -0.59 -13.83 11.91
CA GLU A 207 0.76 -13.77 12.46
C GLU A 207 1.40 -12.40 12.19
N TYR A 208 1.14 -11.85 11.00
CA TYR A 208 1.59 -10.52 10.61
C TYR A 208 0.43 -9.68 10.10
N ASN A 209 0.45 -8.39 10.43
CA ASN A 209 -0.52 -7.41 9.97
C ASN A 209 0.22 -6.19 9.42
N ARG A 210 -0.32 -5.53 8.40
CA ARG A 210 0.18 -4.22 7.96
C ARG A 210 -0.92 -3.40 7.31
N MET A 211 -0.86 -2.09 7.46
CA MET A 211 -1.57 -1.16 6.59
C MET A 211 -0.66 -0.84 5.41
N TYR A 212 -1.06 -1.24 4.20
CA TYR A 212 -0.29 -0.90 3.00
C TYR A 212 -0.82 0.41 2.43
N TRP A 213 0.07 1.40 2.32
CA TRP A 213 -0.26 2.73 1.83
C TRP A 213 0.00 2.84 0.33
N PHE A 214 -0.96 3.39 -0.40
CA PHE A 214 -0.90 3.62 -1.83
C PHE A 214 -1.57 4.94 -2.19
N VAL A 215 -1.58 5.28 -3.47
CA VAL A 215 -2.14 6.52 -3.98
C VAL A 215 -3.32 6.22 -4.89
N ILE A 216 -4.43 6.91 -4.65
CA ILE A 216 -5.63 6.91 -5.50
C ILE A 216 -5.63 8.23 -6.29
N PRO A 217 -5.45 8.20 -7.61
CA PRO A 217 -5.66 9.37 -8.47
C PRO A 217 -7.11 9.89 -8.40
N SER A 218 -7.33 11.19 -8.53
CA SER A 218 -8.68 11.80 -8.52
C SER A 218 -9.64 11.21 -9.56
N ASN A 219 -9.10 10.71 -10.68
CA ASN A 219 -9.88 10.16 -11.79
C ASN A 219 -9.99 8.63 -11.74
N SER A 220 -9.48 8.01 -10.67
CA SER A 220 -9.67 6.58 -10.45
C SER A 220 -10.97 6.38 -9.67
N HIS A 221 -11.91 5.64 -10.26
CA HIS A 221 -13.09 5.15 -9.57
C HIS A 221 -12.68 4.07 -8.56
N ALA A 222 -11.98 4.46 -7.49
CA ALA A 222 -11.86 3.63 -6.31
C ALA A 222 -13.22 3.70 -5.60
N PHE A 223 -13.87 2.53 -5.50
CA PHE A 223 -15.11 2.33 -4.78
C PHE A 223 -14.94 2.73 -3.31
N SER A 224 -15.12 4.01 -2.98
CA SER A 224 -15.41 4.47 -1.64
C SER A 224 -16.89 4.84 -1.61
N GLU A 225 -17.75 3.90 -1.24
CA GLU A 225 -19.02 4.27 -0.66
C GLU A 225 -18.71 4.86 0.72
N SER A 226 -18.99 6.14 0.86
CA SER A 226 -19.08 6.82 2.14
C SER A 226 -20.12 6.11 3.00
N CYS A 227 -19.71 5.57 4.16
CA CYS A 227 -20.62 5.36 5.28
C CYS A 227 -21.08 6.72 5.84
#